data_AF-A0A095AZI3-F1
#
_entry.id   AF-A0A095AZI3-F1
#
_cell.length_a   1.000
_cell.length_b   1.000
_cell.length_c   1.000
_cell.angle_alpha   90.00
_cell.angle_beta   90.00
_cell.angle_gamma   90.00
#
_symmetry.space_group_name_H-M   'P 1'
#
loop_
_entity.id
_entity.type
_entity.pdbx_description
1 polymer ?
#
loop_
_entity_poly.entity_id
_entity_poly.type
_entity_poly.pdbx_seq_one_letter_code
_entity_poly.pdbx_strand_id
1 'polypeptide(L)' 'MSIASVVGGCEPAPLRYSASMTDELTSIVLRAIERAPQWIRRDLDSKDHVVRIQAEESLAAMIAEVLRKAEGAAD' A
#
# COMPACT_ATOMS: atom_id res chain seq x y z
N MET A 1 20.78 -29.10 43.06
CA MET A 1 20.94 -29.04 41.60
C MET A 1 19.59 -28.75 41.00
N SER A 2 19.31 -27.49 40.65
CA SER A 2 18.07 -27.07 40.02
C SER A 2 18.39 -26.67 38.58
N ILE A 3 17.85 -27.43 37.62
CA ILE A 3 17.94 -27.11 36.20
C ILE A 3 16.91 -26.02 35.90
N ALA A 4 17.32 -24.76 36.04
CA ALA A 4 16.51 -23.63 35.64
C ALA A 4 16.45 -23.59 34.10
N SER A 5 15.27 -23.90 33.58
CA SER A 5 14.81 -23.80 32.20
C SER A 5 15.43 -22.64 31.43
N VAL A 6 16.19 -22.97 30.39
CA VAL A 6 16.45 -22.09 29.25
C VAL A 6 15.22 -22.10 28.34
N VAL A 7 14.16 -21.41 28.75
CA VAL A 7 13.15 -20.94 27.80
C VAL A 7 13.57 -19.54 27.40
N GLY A 8 14.52 -19.49 26.46
CA GLY A 8 14.75 -18.30 25.65
C GLY A 8 13.52 -18.12 24.77
N GLY A 9 12.56 -17.35 25.28
CA GLY A 9 11.46 -16.84 24.47
C GLY A 9 12.06 -15.99 23.36
N CYS A 10 12.08 -16.52 22.14
CA CYS A 10 12.25 -15.73 20.94
C CYS A 10 10.99 -14.86 20.83
N GLU A 11 10.98 -13.73 21.53
CA GLU A 11 9.97 -12.70 21.32
C GLU A 11 10.28 -12.08 19.94
N PRO A 12 9.38 -12.20 18.95
CA PRO A 12 9.63 -11.58 17.65
C PRO A 12 9.71 -10.08 17.87
N ALA A 13 10.86 -9.49 17.54
CA ALA A 13 11.05 -8.05 17.58
C ALA A 13 9.86 -7.36 16.88
N PRO A 14 9.29 -6.27 17.44
CA PRO A 14 8.21 -5.57 16.79
C PRO A 14 8.73 -5.15 15.41
N LEU A 15 8.03 -5.56 14.35
CA LEU A 15 8.29 -5.12 13.00
C LEU A 15 8.15 -3.59 13.02
N ARG A 16 9.27 -2.89 13.20
CA ARG A 16 9.39 -1.45 13.02
C ARG A 16 9.30 -1.21 11.52
N TYR A 17 8.10 -1.34 10.99
CA TYR A 17 7.75 -0.63 9.79
C TYR A 17 7.87 0.85 10.15
N SER A 18 8.98 1.47 9.77
CA SER A 18 9.31 2.82 10.20
C SER A 18 8.19 3.73 9.71
N ALA A 19 7.59 4.52 10.61
CA ALA A 19 6.50 5.43 10.27
C ALA A 19 6.86 6.31 9.06
N SER A 20 8.15 6.59 8.85
CA SER A 20 8.69 7.30 7.67
C SER A 20 8.49 6.55 6.34
N MET A 21 8.64 5.22 6.31
CA MET A 21 8.43 4.43 5.08
C MET A 21 6.94 4.35 4.73
N THR A 22 6.06 4.30 5.74
CA THR A 22 4.60 4.37 5.54
C THR A 22 4.17 5.72 5.01
N ASP A 23 4.77 6.80 5.53
CA ASP A 23 4.46 8.17 5.12
C ASP A 23 4.86 8.41 3.66
N GLU A 24 6.05 7.91 3.27
CA GLU A 24 6.53 7.96 1.88
C GLU A 24 5.62 7.20 0.91
N LEU A 25 5.29 5.94 1.23
CA LEU A 25 4.35 5.17 0.40
C LEU A 25 2.97 5.82 0.32
N THR A 26 2.48 6.35 1.46
CA THR A 26 1.20 7.07 1.51
C THR A 26 1.24 8.29 0.59
N SER A 27 2.33 9.06 0.60
CA SER A 27 2.53 10.20 -0.28
C SER A 27 2.52 9.80 -1.76
N ILE A 28 3.17 8.69 -2.10
CA ILE A 28 3.20 8.15 -3.47
C ILE A 28 1.80 7.73 -3.93
N VAL A 29 1.03 7.04 -3.08
CA VAL A 29 -0.36 6.64 -3.38
C VAL A 29 -1.27 7.86 -3.52
N LEU A 30 -1.14 8.87 -2.64
CA LEU A 30 -1.92 10.10 -2.73
C LEU A 30 -1.69 10.81 -4.06
N ARG A 31 -0.45 10.88 -4.56
CA ARG A 31 -0.16 11.43 -5.90
C ARG A 31 -0.87 10.69 -7.02
N ALA A 32 -1.06 9.38 -6.91
CA ALA A 32 -1.83 8.61 -7.89
C ALA A 32 -3.32 8.98 -7.83
N ILE A 33 -3.89 9.09 -6.63
CA ILE A 33 -5.30 9.43 -6.40
C ILE A 33 -5.62 10.87 -6.84
N GLU A 34 -4.70 11.81 -6.59
CA GLU A 34 -4.82 13.21 -7.04
C GLU A 34 -4.90 13.31 -8.57
N ARG A 35 -4.21 12.42 -9.29
CA ARG A 35 -4.18 12.36 -10.75
C ARG A 35 -5.32 11.54 -11.35
N ALA A 36 -6.10 10.85 -10.52
CA ALA A 36 -7.16 9.97 -10.98
C ALA A 36 -8.23 10.78 -11.77
N PRO A 37 -8.55 10.38 -13.01
CA PRO A 37 -9.59 11.01 -13.80
C PRO A 37 -10.95 11.06 -13.10
N GLN A 38 -11.76 12.07 -13.44
CA GLN A 38 -13.12 12.24 -12.89
C GLN A 38 -14.02 11.03 -13.17
N TRP A 39 -13.85 10.36 -14.32
CA TRP A 39 -14.65 9.17 -14.65
C TRP A 39 -14.40 8.01 -13.67
N ILE A 40 -13.17 7.83 -13.17
CA ILE A 40 -12.86 6.79 -12.17
C ILE A 40 -13.60 7.07 -10.87
N ARG A 41 -13.59 8.34 -10.42
CA ARG A 41 -14.29 8.72 -9.19
C ARG A 41 -15.80 8.49 -9.30
N ARG A 42 -16.38 8.83 -10.45
CA ARG A 42 -17.80 8.58 -10.75
C ARG A 42 -18.10 7.07 -10.77
N ASP A 43 -17.27 6.30 -11.45
CA ASP A 43 -17.52 4.89 -11.69
C ASP A 43 -17.26 4.05 -10.42
N LEU A 44 -16.40 4.52 -9.50
CA LEU A 44 -16.24 3.96 -8.16
C LEU A 44 -17.49 4.10 -7.28
N ASP A 45 -18.27 5.18 -7.46
CA ASP A 45 -19.54 5.38 -6.74
C ASP A 45 -20.71 4.58 -7.37
N SER A 46 -20.46 3.93 -8.52
CA SER A 46 -21.49 3.18 -9.24
C SER A 46 -22.02 2.00 -8.43
N LYS A 47 -23.34 1.80 -8.52
CA LYS A 47 -24.02 0.61 -8.00
C LYS A 47 -23.84 -0.60 -8.91
N ASP A 48 -23.48 -0.38 -10.16
CA ASP A 48 -23.13 -1.46 -11.08
C ASP A 48 -21.75 -2.02 -10.70
N HIS A 49 -21.73 -3.30 -10.34
CA HIS A 49 -20.52 -4.00 -9.90
C HIS A 49 -19.47 -4.08 -11.01
N VAL A 50 -19.87 -4.27 -12.25
CA VAL A 50 -18.93 -4.40 -13.38
C VAL A 50 -18.23 -3.07 -13.62
N VAL A 51 -19.00 -1.97 -13.61
CA VAL A 51 -18.46 -0.62 -13.75
C VAL A 51 -17.50 -0.27 -12.61
N ARG A 52 -17.87 -0.59 -11.37
CA ARG A 52 -17.02 -0.32 -10.21
C ARG A 52 -15.71 -1.12 -10.27
N ILE A 53 -15.76 -2.41 -10.61
CA ILE A 53 -14.56 -3.25 -10.75
C ILE A 53 -13.61 -2.65 -11.80
N GLN A 54 -14.12 -2.23 -12.95
CA GLN A 54 -13.29 -1.65 -13.99
C GLN A 54 -12.60 -0.34 -13.53
N ALA A 55 -13.30 0.47 -12.72
CA ALA A 55 -12.72 1.66 -12.12
C ALA A 55 -11.64 1.33 -11.08
N GLU A 56 -11.86 0.30 -10.25
CA GLU A 56 -10.89 -0.20 -9.26
C GLU A 56 -9.62 -0.73 -9.95
N GLU A 57 -9.76 -1.55 -11.01
CA GLU A 57 -8.65 -2.08 -11.79
C GLU A 57 -7.83 -0.97 -12.44
N SER A 58 -8.51 0.04 -13.00
CA SER A 58 -7.87 1.20 -13.61
C SER A 58 -7.12 2.05 -12.58
N LEU A 59 -7.68 2.23 -11.38
CA LEU A 59 -7.02 2.91 -10.27
C LEU A 59 -5.80 2.12 -9.79
N ALA A 60 -5.91 0.80 -9.66
CA ALA A 60 -4.80 -0.06 -9.28
C ALA A 60 -3.65 0.02 -10.30
N ALA A 61 -3.96 0.04 -11.61
CA ALA A 61 -2.96 0.21 -12.66
C ALA A 61 -2.22 1.56 -12.56
N MET A 62 -2.93 2.66 -12.25
CA MET A 62 -2.30 3.96 -12.02
C MET A 62 -1.40 3.96 -10.79
N ILE A 63 -1.84 3.36 -9.68
CA ILE A 63 -1.03 3.24 -8.47
C ILE A 63 0.24 2.42 -8.77
N ALA A 64 0.11 1.28 -9.44
CA ALA A 64 1.24 0.44 -9.83
C ALA A 64 2.25 1.18 -10.71
N GLU A 65 1.78 2.06 -11.59
CA GLU A 65 2.65 2.87 -12.44
C GLU A 65 3.43 3.92 -11.66
N VAL A 66 2.77 4.62 -10.73
CA VAL A 66 3.46 5.61 -9.89
C VAL A 66 4.47 4.90 -8.95
N LEU A 67 4.13 3.71 -8.44
CA LEU A 67 5.06 2.90 -7.63
C LEU A 67 6.30 2.48 -8.43
N ARG A 68 6.13 1.92 -9.64
CA ARG A 68 7.28 1.59 -10.53
C ARG A 68 8.19 2.79 -10.78
N LYS A 69 7.58 3.97 -10.99
CA LYS A 69 8.34 5.20 -11.21
C LYS A 69 9.09 5.67 -9.97
N ALA A 70 8.55 5.44 -8.78
CA ALA A 70 9.23 5.75 -7.52
C ALA A 70 10.42 4.81 -7.28
N GLU A 71 10.25 3.51 -7.56
CA GLU A 71 11.33 2.52 -7.46
C GLU A 71 12.47 2.82 -8.44
N GLY A 72 12.15 3.12 -9.71
CA GLY A 72 13.17 3.45 -10.73
C GLY A 72 13.79 4.84 -10.61
N ALA A 73 13.35 5.68 -9.66
CA ALA A 73 13.97 6.98 -9.36
C ALA A 73 14.97 6.90 -8.20
N ALA A 74 15.07 5.75 -7.54
CA ALA A 74 16.00 5.49 -6.44
C ALA A 74 17.37 4.92 -6.90
N ASP A 75 17.57 4.76 -8.21
CA ASP A 75 18.84 4.39 -8.87
C ASP A 75 19.55 5.59 -9.50
#